data_AF-A0A8B0R852-F1
#
_entry.id   AF-A0A8B0R852-F1
#
_cell.length_a   1.000
_cell.length_b   1.000
_cell.length_c   1.000
_cell.angle_alpha   90.00
_cell.angle_beta   90.00
_cell.angle_gamma   90.00
#
_symmetry.space_group_name_H-M   'P 1'
#
loop_
_entity.id
_entity.type
_entity.pdbx_description
1 polymer ?
#
loop_
_entity_poly.entity_id
_entity_poly.type
_entity_poly.pdbx_seq_one_letter_code
_entity_poly.pdbx_strand_id
1 'polypeptide(L)'
;MNSIFPLLYSIALFIFLFFISYYIIKQIINTQKLEKKIFQLQELVKKDDLYYEDCYQLGQLYLRKKLFLKAIVVFRKALKLWDPNDKIGLANLYNAIGFTFFNLEEYDYAIYYYKIAIKIIPDHTLVLINLGYAFEKINSIITGYNCYKAALSWDPYNELASTRFLAAEKKLKYIL
;
A
#
# COMPACT_ATOMS: atom_id res chain seq x y z
N MET A 1 53.91 16.81 13.61
CA MET A 1 52.95 15.72 13.89
C MET A 1 51.63 16.06 13.20
N ASN A 2 51.06 15.09 12.49
CA ASN A 2 50.27 15.27 11.26
C ASN A 2 48.93 16.02 11.43
N SER A 3 48.85 17.25 10.93
CA SER A 3 47.63 18.07 10.80
C SER A 3 46.65 17.58 9.72
N ILE A 4 46.99 16.48 9.03
CA ILE A 4 46.21 15.91 7.92
C ILE A 4 44.98 15.15 8.41
N PHE A 5 45.08 14.44 9.54
CA PHE A 5 43.97 13.65 10.07
C PHE A 5 42.76 14.50 10.49
N PRO A 6 42.93 15.62 11.24
CA PRO A 6 41.80 16.51 11.56
C PRO A 6 41.18 17.17 10.31
N LEU A 7 41.99 17.47 9.28
CA LEU A 7 41.51 18.05 8.03
C LEU A 7 40.68 17.06 7.22
N LEU A 8 41.13 15.82 7.08
CA LEU A 8 40.36 14.76 6.42
C LEU A 8 39.04 14.47 7.15
N TYR A 9 39.07 14.43 8.48
CA TYR A 9 37.87 14.24 9.28
C TYR A 9 36.86 15.38 9.10
N SER A 10 37.31 16.63 9.12
CA SER A 10 36.43 17.79 8.92
C SER A 10 35.85 17.87 7.51
N ILE A 11 36.62 17.52 6.46
CA ILE A 11 36.11 17.42 5.09
C ILE A 11 35.06 16.30 4.98
N ALA A 12 35.35 15.12 5.54
CA ALA A 12 34.40 14.01 5.55
C ALA A 12 33.10 14.37 6.28
N LEU A 13 33.21 15.05 7.43
CA LEU A 13 32.07 15.55 8.20
C LEU A 13 31.27 16.58 7.40
N PHE A 14 31.93 17.51 6.70
CA PHE A 14 31.26 18.51 5.88
C PHE A 14 30.48 17.88 4.71
N ILE A 15 31.09 16.91 4.03
CA ILE A 15 30.42 16.13 2.97
C ILE A 15 29.21 15.39 3.55
N PHE A 16 29.36 14.73 4.69
CA PHE A 16 28.27 14.02 5.36
C PHE A 16 27.12 14.96 5.76
N LEU A 17 27.42 16.11 6.36
CA LEU A 17 26.43 17.13 6.70
C LEU A 17 25.75 17.72 5.45
N PHE A 18 26.49 17.89 4.35
CA PHE A 18 25.93 18.32 3.08
C PHE A 18 24.91 17.30 2.55
N PHE A 19 25.23 16.00 2.55
CA PHE A 19 24.29 14.97 2.13
C PHE A 19 23.05 14.89 3.03
N ILE A 20 23.21 15.01 4.35
CA ILE A 20 22.08 15.06 5.29
C ILE A 20 21.21 16.28 5.03
N SER A 21 21.81 17.48 4.91
CA SER A 21 21.05 18.71 4.69
C SER A 21 20.32 18.68 3.35
N TYR A 22 20.96 18.18 2.28
CA TYR A 22 20.32 17.94 1.00
C TYR A 22 19.12 16.98 1.12
N TYR A 23 19.28 15.87 1.85
CA TYR A 23 18.20 14.90 2.04
C TYR A 23 17.02 15.49 2.81
N ILE A 24 17.29 16.25 3.88
CA ILE A 24 16.26 16.93 4.69
C ILE A 24 15.54 17.97 3.84
N ILE A 25 16.25 18.82 3.10
CA ILE A 25 15.65 19.84 2.22
C ILE A 25 14.75 19.17 1.18
N LYS A 26 15.25 18.11 0.52
CA LYS A 26 14.48 17.33 -0.45
C LYS A 26 13.22 16.73 0.18
N GLN A 27 13.32 16.21 1.39
CA GLN A 27 12.19 15.66 2.14
C GLN A 27 11.17 16.74 2.53
N ILE A 28 11.60 17.92 2.95
CA ILE A 28 10.72 19.07 3.26
C ILE A 28 9.97 19.52 2.01
N ILE A 29 10.65 19.69 0.88
CA ILE A 29 10.01 20.09 -0.38
C ILE A 29 8.96 19.06 -0.81
N ASN A 30 9.28 17.77 -0.69
CA ASN A 30 8.36 16.70 -1.03
C ASN A 30 7.13 16.65 -0.10
N THR A 31 7.32 16.85 1.20
CA THR A 31 6.22 16.89 2.17
C THR A 31 5.29 18.08 1.93
N GLN A 32 5.84 19.28 1.67
CA GLN A 32 5.04 20.46 1.32
C GLN A 32 4.23 20.28 0.03
N LYS A 33 4.84 19.71 -1.01
CA LYS A 33 4.14 19.40 -2.28
C LYS A 33 2.97 18.44 -2.05
N LEU A 34 3.18 17.39 -1.25
CA LEU A 34 2.14 16.44 -0.89
C LEU A 34 1.00 17.10 -0.11
N GLU A 35 1.32 17.98 0.84
CA GLU A 35 0.31 18.69 1.62
C GLU A 35 -0.52 19.65 0.79
N LYS A 36 0.12 20.40 -0.10
CA LYS A 36 -0.59 21.26 -1.06
C LYS A 36 -1.54 20.44 -1.93
N LYS A 37 -1.09 19.28 -2.43
CA LYS A 37 -1.94 18.38 -3.24
C LYS A 37 -3.13 17.85 -2.44
N ILE A 38 -2.92 17.44 -1.19
CA ILE A 38 -4.00 17.01 -0.29
C ILE A 38 -5.01 18.15 -0.09
N PHE A 39 -4.53 19.37 0.18
CA PHE A 39 -5.40 20.53 0.38
C PHE A 39 -6.25 20.83 -0.87
N GLN A 40 -5.64 20.84 -2.06
CA GLN A 40 -6.36 21.05 -3.32
C GLN A 40 -7.44 19.99 -3.54
N LEU A 41 -7.11 18.70 -3.35
CA LEU A 41 -8.07 17.62 -3.48
C LEU A 41 -9.19 17.68 -2.42
N GLN A 42 -8.86 18.08 -1.19
CA GLN A 42 -9.88 18.28 -0.14
C GLN A 42 -10.86 19.38 -0.51
N GLU A 43 -10.39 20.49 -1.08
CA GLU A 43 -11.24 21.58 -1.53
C GLU A 43 -12.14 21.16 -2.69
N LEU A 44 -11.62 20.40 -3.65
CA LEU A 44 -12.44 19.80 -4.73
C LEU A 44 -13.52 18.88 -4.16
N VAL A 45 -13.16 18.02 -3.20
CA VAL A 45 -14.10 17.11 -2.51
C VAL A 45 -15.19 17.86 -1.74
N LYS A 46 -14.95 19.10 -1.29
CA LYS A 46 -15.97 19.92 -0.61
C LYS A 46 -16.92 20.62 -1.57
N LYS A 47 -16.47 20.91 -2.80
CA LYS A 47 -17.25 21.65 -3.81
C LYS A 47 -18.19 20.75 -4.62
N ASP A 48 -18.18 19.44 -4.38
CA ASP A 48 -18.93 18.42 -5.12
C ASP A 48 -18.66 18.39 -6.65
N ASP A 49 -17.62 19.09 -7.13
CA ASP A 49 -17.05 19.01 -8.50
C ASP A 49 -16.20 17.74 -8.69
N LEU A 50 -16.73 16.58 -8.29
CA LEU A 50 -15.95 15.36 -8.03
C LEU A 50 -15.92 14.39 -9.22
N TYR A 51 -14.70 13.94 -9.55
CA TYR A 51 -14.45 12.72 -10.32
C TYR A 51 -13.93 11.62 -9.37
N TYR A 52 -14.20 10.35 -9.64
CA TYR A 52 -13.85 9.25 -8.72
C TYR A 52 -12.32 9.10 -8.54
N GLU A 53 -11.55 9.49 -9.56
CA GLU A 53 -10.09 9.52 -9.59
C GLU A 53 -9.51 10.46 -8.53
N ASP A 54 -10.11 11.64 -8.33
CA ASP A 54 -9.64 12.60 -7.33
C ASP A 54 -9.84 12.07 -5.92
N CYS A 55 -11.00 11.45 -5.66
CA CYS A 55 -11.26 10.75 -4.42
C CYS A 55 -10.26 9.59 -4.22
N TYR A 56 -10.00 8.81 -5.27
CA TYR A 56 -9.04 7.71 -5.21
C TYR A 56 -7.62 8.20 -4.90
N GLN A 57 -7.16 9.23 -5.59
CA GLN A 57 -5.85 9.84 -5.37
C GLN A 57 -5.74 10.40 -3.94
N LEU A 58 -6.77 11.08 -3.44
CA LEU A 58 -6.78 11.59 -2.07
C LEU A 58 -6.74 10.45 -1.04
N GLY A 59 -7.51 9.38 -1.27
CA GLY A 59 -7.47 8.19 -0.43
C GLY A 59 -6.09 7.54 -0.40
N GLN A 60 -5.41 7.43 -1.55
CA GLN A 60 -4.03 6.93 -1.61
C GLN A 60 -3.04 7.83 -0.85
N LEU A 61 -3.21 9.15 -0.92
CA LEU A 61 -2.39 10.08 -0.15
C LEU A 61 -2.61 9.93 1.36
N TYR A 62 -3.86 9.72 1.79
CA TYR A 62 -4.14 9.40 3.19
C TYR A 62 -3.55 8.06 3.62
N LEU A 63 -3.58 7.03 2.78
CA LEU A 63 -2.90 5.76 3.04
C LEU A 63 -1.39 5.96 3.24
N ARG A 64 -0.73 6.74 2.38
CA ARG A 64 0.70 7.04 2.51
C ARG A 64 1.01 7.79 3.82
N LYS A 65 0.10 8.66 4.27
CA LYS A 65 0.17 9.34 5.57
C LYS A 65 -0.30 8.48 6.75
N LYS A 66 -0.67 7.21 6.53
CA LYS A 66 -1.25 6.29 7.54
C LYS A 66 -2.53 6.81 8.19
N LEU A 67 -3.25 7.71 7.52
CA LEU A 67 -4.54 8.26 7.96
C LEU A 67 -5.68 7.36 7.49
N PHE A 68 -5.70 6.12 7.96
CA PHE A 68 -6.54 5.05 7.43
C PHE A 68 -8.05 5.35 7.46
N LEU A 69 -8.56 5.92 8.56
CA LEU A 69 -9.97 6.29 8.66
C LEU A 69 -10.38 7.35 7.61
N LYS A 70 -9.51 8.35 7.37
CA LYS A 70 -9.75 9.36 6.33
C LYS A 70 -9.69 8.74 4.94
N ALA A 71 -8.78 7.78 4.71
CA ALA A 71 -8.70 7.05 3.46
C ALA A 71 -10.00 6.26 3.18
N ILE A 72 -10.55 5.55 4.17
CA ILE A 72 -11.82 4.81 4.01
C ILE A 72 -12.96 5.75 3.60
N VAL A 73 -13.09 6.90 4.27
CA VAL A 73 -14.18 7.85 3.98
C VAL A 73 -14.11 8.31 2.52
N VAL A 74 -12.93 8.66 2.03
CA VAL A 74 -12.78 9.15 0.65
C VAL A 74 -12.85 8.01 -0.37
N PHE A 75 -12.30 6.83 -0.09
CA PHE A 75 -12.45 5.68 -0.97
C PHE A 75 -13.91 5.23 -1.11
N ARG A 76 -14.73 5.34 -0.04
CA ARG A 76 -16.17 5.08 -0.14
C ARG A 76 -16.88 6.11 -1.02
N LYS A 77 -16.42 7.37 -1.05
CA LYS A 77 -16.91 8.35 -2.02
C LYS A 77 -16.51 7.97 -3.45
N ALA A 78 -15.24 7.62 -3.67
CA ALA A 78 -14.76 7.14 -4.96
C ALA A 78 -15.61 5.95 -5.45
N LEU A 79 -15.90 4.99 -4.57
CA LEU A 79 -16.67 3.79 -4.91
C LEU A 79 -18.08 4.10 -5.40
N LYS A 80 -18.74 5.10 -4.82
CA LYS A 80 -20.10 5.51 -5.22
C LYS A 80 -20.13 6.18 -6.59
N LEU A 81 -19.04 6.84 -6.97
CA LEU A 81 -18.91 7.61 -8.20
C LEU A 81 -18.19 6.85 -9.31
N TRP A 82 -17.62 5.68 -9.01
CA TRP A 82 -16.76 4.95 -9.94
C TRP A 82 -17.50 4.55 -11.20
N ASP A 83 -16.86 4.71 -12.37
CA ASP A 83 -17.40 4.20 -13.62
C ASP A 83 -17.54 2.67 -13.57
N PRO A 84 -18.77 2.12 -13.64
CA PRO A 84 -18.99 0.67 -13.59
C PRO A 84 -18.27 -0.12 -14.71
N ASN A 85 -17.90 0.55 -15.81
CA ASN A 85 -17.19 -0.08 -16.92
C ASN A 85 -15.68 -0.23 -16.67
N ASP A 86 -15.10 0.59 -15.79
CA ASP A 86 -13.68 0.50 -15.40
C ASP A 86 -13.47 -0.57 -14.34
N LYS A 87 -13.51 -1.83 -14.77
CA LYS A 87 -13.29 -3.00 -13.91
C LYS A 87 -11.91 -3.01 -13.25
N ILE A 88 -10.88 -2.55 -13.96
CA ILE A 88 -9.50 -2.55 -13.47
C ILE A 88 -9.35 -1.54 -12.33
N GLY A 89 -9.81 -0.30 -12.55
CA GLY A 89 -9.81 0.70 -11.50
C GLY A 89 -10.70 0.32 -10.33
N LEU A 90 -11.87 -0.27 -10.57
CA LEU A 90 -12.77 -0.71 -9.51
C LEU A 90 -12.14 -1.82 -8.65
N ALA A 91 -11.49 -2.81 -9.26
CA ALA A 91 -10.74 -3.84 -8.53
C ALA A 91 -9.58 -3.25 -7.72
N ASN A 92 -8.85 -2.27 -8.28
CA ASN A 92 -7.80 -1.55 -7.58
C ASN A 92 -8.32 -0.72 -6.41
N LEU A 93 -9.50 -0.10 -6.54
CA LEU A 93 -10.15 0.62 -5.46
C LEU A 93 -10.54 -0.34 -4.33
N TYR A 94 -11.15 -1.49 -4.65
CA TYR A 94 -11.48 -2.50 -3.66
C TYR A 94 -10.22 -3.06 -2.96
N ASN A 95 -9.13 -3.26 -3.70
CA ASN A 95 -7.83 -3.59 -3.12
C ASN A 95 -7.34 -2.51 -2.15
N ALA A 96 -7.43 -1.23 -2.53
CA ALA A 96 -7.02 -0.12 -1.68
C ALA A 96 -7.86 -0.03 -0.40
N ILE A 97 -9.18 -0.24 -0.49
CA ILE A 97 -10.07 -0.30 0.67
C ILE A 97 -9.69 -1.48 1.57
N GLY A 98 -9.53 -2.68 1.00
CA GLY A 98 -9.12 -3.87 1.74
C GLY A 98 -7.77 -3.69 2.44
N PHE A 99 -6.80 -3.08 1.76
CA PHE A 99 -5.50 -2.72 2.33
C PHE A 99 -5.63 -1.72 3.47
N THR A 100 -6.54 -0.76 3.34
CA THR A 100 -6.81 0.20 4.43
C THR A 100 -7.35 -0.50 5.68
N PHE A 101 -8.31 -1.42 5.52
CA PHE A 101 -8.83 -2.21 6.64
C PHE A 101 -7.78 -3.16 7.22
N PHE A 102 -6.93 -3.77 6.39
CA PHE A 102 -5.84 -4.61 6.85
C PHE A 102 -4.88 -3.85 7.78
N ASN A 103 -4.56 -2.60 7.45
CA ASN A 103 -3.70 -1.75 8.28
C ASN A 103 -4.39 -1.24 9.56
N LEU A 104 -5.73 -1.30 9.61
CA LEU A 104 -6.51 -1.09 10.84
C LEU A 104 -6.66 -2.37 11.66
N GLU A 105 -6.06 -3.48 11.22
CA GLU A 105 -6.20 -4.81 11.82
C GLU A 105 -7.64 -5.38 11.75
N GLU A 106 -8.48 -4.75 10.94
CA GLU A 106 -9.85 -5.16 10.64
C GLU A 106 -9.85 -6.22 9.52
N TYR A 107 -9.28 -7.39 9.83
CA TYR A 107 -8.95 -8.40 8.81
C TYR A 107 -10.16 -8.98 8.09
N ASP A 108 -11.32 -9.10 8.75
CA ASP A 108 -12.55 -9.61 8.12
C ASP A 108 -13.04 -8.67 7.02
N TYR A 109 -13.01 -7.35 7.27
CA TYR A 109 -13.33 -6.35 6.25
C TYR A 109 -12.29 -6.34 5.12
N ALA A 110 -11.00 -6.48 5.45
CA ALA A 110 -9.95 -6.59 4.45
C ALA A 110 -10.22 -7.77 3.50
N ILE A 111 -10.47 -8.96 4.06
CA ILE A 111 -10.80 -10.19 3.32
C ILE A 111 -12.03 -9.99 2.44
N TYR A 112 -13.10 -9.37 2.98
CA TYR A 112 -14.32 -9.08 2.23
C TYR A 112 -14.03 -8.26 0.96
N TYR A 113 -13.31 -7.14 1.10
CA TYR A 113 -13.02 -6.27 -0.04
C TYR A 113 -12.02 -6.88 -1.02
N TYR A 114 -11.01 -7.60 -0.55
CA TYR A 114 -10.11 -8.34 -1.44
C TYR A 114 -10.84 -9.43 -2.24
N LYS A 115 -11.78 -10.15 -1.63
CA LYS A 115 -12.62 -11.14 -2.35
C LYS A 115 -13.47 -10.48 -3.43
N ILE A 116 -13.97 -9.26 -3.21
CA ILE A 116 -14.69 -8.52 -4.26
C ILE A 116 -13.73 -8.16 -5.40
N ALA A 117 -12.54 -7.64 -5.09
CA ALA A 117 -11.53 -7.32 -6.11
C ALA A 117 -11.16 -8.56 -6.97
N ILE A 118 -10.97 -9.73 -6.34
CA ILE A 118 -10.67 -10.99 -7.06
C ILE A 118 -11.85 -11.49 -7.89
N LYS A 119 -13.09 -11.25 -7.47
CA LYS A 119 -14.26 -11.58 -8.32
C LYS A 119 -14.30 -10.75 -9.60
N ILE A 120 -13.78 -9.52 -9.57
CA ILE A 120 -13.70 -8.64 -10.74
C ILE A 120 -12.49 -9.01 -11.61
N ILE A 121 -11.33 -9.23 -10.98
CA ILE A 121 -10.07 -9.60 -11.64
C ILE A 121 -9.46 -10.81 -10.91
N PRO A 122 -9.74 -12.04 -11.39
CA PRO A 122 -9.27 -13.26 -10.73
C PRO A 122 -7.74 -13.45 -10.71
N ASP A 123 -7.04 -12.83 -11.66
CA ASP A 123 -5.59 -12.89 -11.85
C ASP A 123 -4.84 -11.70 -11.24
N HIS A 124 -5.49 -10.93 -10.36
CA HIS A 124 -4.84 -9.79 -9.69
C HIS A 124 -3.85 -10.28 -8.62
N THR A 125 -2.61 -10.53 -9.03
CA THR A 125 -1.54 -11.11 -8.19
C THR A 125 -1.37 -10.38 -6.86
N LEU A 126 -1.36 -9.05 -6.88
CA LEU A 126 -1.18 -8.26 -5.64
C LEU A 126 -2.35 -8.44 -4.67
N VAL A 127 -3.58 -8.51 -5.18
CA VAL A 127 -4.77 -8.76 -4.33
C VAL A 127 -4.73 -10.16 -3.75
N LEU A 128 -4.35 -11.18 -4.53
CA LEU A 128 -4.20 -12.55 -4.05
C LEU A 128 -3.17 -12.65 -2.93
N ILE A 129 -2.03 -11.97 -3.07
CA ILE A 129 -1.01 -11.87 -2.02
C ILE A 129 -1.60 -11.18 -0.77
N ASN A 130 -2.24 -10.03 -0.93
CA ASN A 130 -2.85 -9.28 0.17
C ASN A 130 -3.95 -10.07 0.90
N LEU A 131 -4.75 -10.83 0.16
CA LEU A 131 -5.76 -11.74 0.70
C LEU A 131 -5.10 -12.87 1.49
N GLY A 132 -4.01 -13.45 0.96
CA GLY A 132 -3.22 -14.46 1.66
C GLY A 132 -2.69 -13.96 3.00
N TYR A 133 -2.16 -12.73 3.02
CA TYR A 133 -1.72 -12.07 4.25
C TYR A 133 -2.85 -11.89 5.27
N ALA A 134 -4.02 -11.45 4.81
CA ALA A 134 -5.18 -11.27 5.69
C ALA A 134 -5.65 -12.59 6.30
N PHE A 135 -5.63 -13.69 5.53
CA PHE A 135 -5.94 -15.01 6.06
C PHE A 135 -4.92 -15.52 7.08
N GLU A 136 -3.63 -15.28 6.85
CA GLU A 136 -2.60 -15.62 7.85
C GLU A 136 -2.83 -14.89 9.17
N LYS A 137 -3.29 -13.62 9.12
CA LYS A 137 -3.55 -12.82 10.32
C LYS A 137 -4.70 -13.34 11.18
N ILE A 138 -5.65 -14.05 10.58
CA ILE A 138 -6.73 -14.73 11.31
C ILE A 138 -6.45 -16.23 11.51
N ASN A 139 -5.18 -16.64 11.46
CA ASN A 139 -4.71 -18.03 11.61
C ASN A 139 -5.27 -19.04 10.59
N SER A 140 -5.84 -18.57 9.47
CA SER A 140 -6.32 -19.43 8.39
C SER A 140 -5.17 -19.73 7.41
N ILE A 141 -4.20 -20.50 7.88
CA ILE A 141 -2.93 -20.73 7.16
C ILE A 141 -3.17 -21.49 5.84
N ILE A 142 -4.09 -22.46 5.81
CA ILE A 142 -4.42 -23.24 4.60
C ILE A 142 -4.99 -22.35 3.50
N THR A 143 -5.94 -21.46 3.82
CA THR A 143 -6.51 -20.55 2.82
C THR A 143 -5.50 -19.51 2.38
N GLY A 144 -4.66 -19.01 3.31
CA GLY A 144 -3.57 -18.10 2.98
C GLY A 144 -2.57 -18.72 1.99
N TYR A 145 -2.14 -19.96 2.27
CA TYR A 145 -1.31 -20.76 1.38
C TYR A 145 -1.91 -20.90 -0.03
N ASN A 146 -3.21 -21.24 -0.11
CA ASN A 146 -3.90 -21.37 -1.39
C ASN A 146 -3.96 -20.04 -2.16
N CYS A 147 -4.06 -18.90 -1.46
CA CYS A 147 -4.01 -17.58 -2.10
C CYS A 147 -2.63 -17.29 -2.70
N TYR A 148 -1.54 -17.59 -1.97
CA TYR A 148 -0.17 -17.44 -2.51
C TYR A 148 0.10 -18.40 -3.66
N LYS A 149 -0.41 -19.63 -3.58
CA LYS A 149 -0.35 -20.61 -4.68
C LYS A 149 -1.05 -20.09 -5.93
N ALA A 150 -2.25 -19.52 -5.77
CA ALA A 150 -2.99 -18.91 -6.88
C ALA A 150 -2.23 -17.71 -7.46
N ALA A 151 -1.65 -16.84 -6.62
CA ALA A 151 -0.83 -15.72 -7.08
C ALA A 151 0.35 -16.21 -7.95
N LEU A 152 1.05 -17.27 -7.52
CA LEU A 152 2.16 -17.87 -8.28
C LEU A 152 1.73 -18.61 -9.56
N SER A 153 0.46 -19.05 -9.65
CA SER A 153 -0.05 -19.61 -10.91
C SER A 153 -0.24 -18.56 -11.99
N TRP A 154 -0.49 -17.30 -11.60
CA TRP A 154 -0.63 -16.17 -12.53
C TRP A 154 0.70 -15.43 -12.76
N ASP A 155 1.53 -15.30 -11.72
CA ASP A 155 2.86 -14.69 -11.77
C ASP A 155 3.89 -15.59 -11.07
N PRO A 156 4.47 -16.57 -11.79
CA PRO A 156 5.41 -17.54 -11.22
C PRO A 156 6.70 -16.94 -10.66
N TYR A 157 7.06 -15.72 -11.08
CA TYR A 157 8.30 -15.06 -10.70
C TYR A 157 8.09 -14.03 -9.58
N ASN A 158 6.89 -13.95 -9.01
CA ASN A 158 6.60 -13.02 -7.93
C ASN A 158 7.34 -13.40 -6.64
N GLU A 159 8.41 -12.65 -6.33
CA GLU A 159 9.27 -12.91 -5.17
C GLU A 159 8.49 -12.88 -3.84
N LEU A 160 7.55 -11.93 -3.72
CA LEU A 160 6.74 -11.77 -2.50
C LEU A 160 5.80 -12.95 -2.30
N ALA A 161 5.11 -13.37 -3.37
CA ALA A 161 4.24 -14.55 -3.32
C ALA A 161 5.03 -15.82 -3.04
N SER A 162 6.19 -16.01 -3.67
CA SER A 162 7.07 -17.18 -3.49
C SER A 162 7.56 -17.28 -2.03
N THR A 163 8.08 -16.18 -1.49
CA THR A 163 8.53 -16.10 -0.10
C THR A 163 7.41 -16.47 0.87
N ARG A 164 6.20 -15.95 0.62
CA ARG A 164 5.04 -16.20 1.50
C ARG A 164 4.47 -17.60 1.35
N PHE A 165 4.43 -18.13 0.13
CA PHE A 165 4.05 -19.50 -0.16
C PHE A 165 4.93 -20.50 0.62
N LEU A 166 6.26 -20.36 0.53
CA LEU A 166 7.20 -21.24 1.24
C LEU A 166 7.07 -21.12 2.76
N ALA A 167 6.89 -19.89 3.28
CA ALA A 167 6.66 -19.66 4.70
C ALA A 167 5.36 -20.34 5.19
N ALA A 168 4.28 -20.24 4.43
CA ALA A 168 3.02 -20.89 4.74
C ALA A 168 3.11 -22.42 4.62
N GLU A 169 3.79 -22.95 3.59
CA GLU A 169 4.02 -24.39 3.41
C GLU A 169 4.76 -24.98 4.62
N LYS A 170 5.82 -24.31 5.08
CA LYS A 170 6.56 -24.73 6.26
C LYS A 170 5.67 -24.80 7.50
N LYS A 171 4.79 -23.81 7.73
CA LYS A 171 3.84 -23.82 8.86
C LYS A 171 2.87 -24.99 8.77
N LEU A 172 2.36 -25.32 7.57
CA LEU A 172 1.43 -26.43 7.37
C LEU A 172 2.05 -27.78 7.73
N LYS A 173 3.35 -27.98 7.49
CA LYS A 173 4.08 -29.20 7.87
C LYS A 173 4.15 -29.44 9.39
N TYR A 174 3.86 -28.44 10.22
CA TYR A 174 3.82 -28.58 11.68
C TYR A 174 2.38 -28.69 12.24
N ILE A 175 1.36 -28.60 11.38
CA ILE A 175 -0.07 -28.64 11.77
C ILE A 175 -0.70 -30.00 11.43
N LEU A 176 -0.09 -30.74 10.50
CA LEU A 176 -0.45 -32.11 10.10
C LEU A 176 0.45 -33.12 10.81
#